data_AF-A0A133NA76-F1
#
_entry.id   AF-A0A133NA76-F1
#
_cell.length_a   1.000
_cell.length_b   1.000
_cell.length_c   1.000
_cell.angle_alpha   90.00
_cell.angle_beta   90.00
_cell.angle_gamma   90.00
#
_symmetry.space_group_name_H-M   'P 1'
#
loop_
_entity.id
_entity.type
_entity.pdbx_description
1 polymer ?
#
loop_
_entity_poly.entity_id
_entity_poly.type
_entity_poly.pdbx_seq_one_letter_code
_entity_poly.pdbx_strand_id
1 'polypeptide(L)'
;MDTALKLNKGSYIDTIHSNSKGWITRSAIDEKGYSQWHYKYAELKSLDMSGENIYITLNTFYKPCRRLENIKELNTLFIDLDYYKTGKTRIQVLMDLEKNYFNQNIPVPNYVIDSGRGLYLIWLINAVPSKALPLWKAIQDYLYNQLKCFGADRQALDATRILRVPGSINSKSKTVVNIVDEYEYIYDLREIQNGFLPELKPYEKKKGRLSKINYIYRERSLYFGRIQDIIKLCELREYDLKGHRELILFLYRYYLCSFTEDVQKALNDVLELNSMFRQPLRENEVIKATRSAERCYLDKNKQYKYKNETLIELLEITEEEQTHMTIIISQKEYKRRDRVYQKKNYDSKKAKKIYREKLKSQGKLTKKDRISQRREKILNLLPKGLKRKDIYTMLNISLKTYKRDIQFLKEQGLI
;
A
#
# COMPACT_ATOMS: atom_id res chain seq x y z
N MET A 1 11.96 -0.76 38.39
CA MET A 1 12.33 0.52 37.77
C MET A 1 13.76 0.47 37.20
N ASP A 2 14.19 -0.67 36.61
CA ASP A 2 15.49 -0.70 35.91
C ASP A 2 15.68 -1.93 34.98
N THR A 3 14.65 -2.28 34.22
CA THR A 3 14.73 -3.37 33.21
C THR A 3 14.06 -3.04 31.88
N ALA A 4 13.67 -1.79 31.65
CA ALA A 4 13.07 -1.33 30.39
C ALA A 4 14.06 -0.58 29.47
N LEU A 5 15.36 -0.57 29.79
CA LEU A 5 16.37 0.29 29.15
C LEU A 5 17.35 -0.42 28.21
N LYS A 6 16.98 -1.58 27.64
CA LYS A 6 17.73 -2.24 26.55
C LYS A 6 16.82 -2.96 25.55
N LEU A 7 15.91 -2.24 24.90
CA LEU A 7 15.28 -2.72 23.66
C LEU A 7 15.98 -2.08 22.47
N ASN A 8 16.70 -2.93 21.73
CA ASN A 8 17.63 -2.60 20.67
C ASN A 8 16.99 -1.76 19.56
N LYS A 9 17.62 -0.66 19.16
CA LYS A 9 17.30 0.10 17.93
C LYS A 9 17.26 -0.80 16.68
N GLY A 10 17.98 -1.92 16.69
CA GLY A 10 17.91 -2.97 15.67
C GLY A 10 16.51 -3.59 15.53
N SER A 11 15.79 -3.81 16.64
CA SER A 11 14.48 -4.48 16.66
C SER A 11 13.41 -3.77 15.82
N TYR A 12 13.33 -2.43 15.89
CA TYR A 12 12.32 -1.65 15.16
C TYR A 12 12.53 -1.71 13.64
N ILE A 13 13.76 -1.48 13.18
CA ILE A 13 14.11 -1.54 11.75
C ILE A 13 13.96 -2.97 11.24
N ASP A 14 14.39 -3.96 12.02
CA ASP A 14 14.25 -5.37 11.70
C ASP A 14 12.77 -5.75 11.54
N THR A 15 11.91 -5.32 12.45
CA THR A 15 10.48 -5.63 12.41
C THR A 15 9.80 -5.08 11.15
N ILE A 16 10.11 -3.84 10.77
CA ILE A 16 9.45 -3.19 9.62
C ILE A 16 10.05 -3.63 8.28
N HIS A 17 11.36 -3.85 8.22
CA HIS A 17 12.08 -3.93 6.95
C HIS A 17 12.84 -5.23 6.68
N SER A 18 13.01 -6.15 7.64
CA SER A 18 13.83 -7.36 7.46
C SER A 18 13.43 -8.22 6.25
N ASN A 19 12.14 -8.27 5.94
CA ASN A 19 11.60 -9.04 4.82
C ASN A 19 11.57 -8.25 3.50
N SER A 20 11.85 -6.95 3.51
CA SER A 20 11.74 -6.10 2.33
C SER A 20 12.92 -6.25 1.38
N LYS A 21 12.62 -6.27 0.08
CA LYS A 21 13.63 -6.20 -0.99
C LYS A 21 13.72 -4.81 -1.61
N GLY A 22 12.99 -3.84 -1.06
CA GLY A 22 12.95 -2.47 -1.57
C GLY A 22 14.12 -1.61 -1.12
N TRP A 23 14.15 -0.39 -1.64
CA TRP A 23 15.00 0.68 -1.14
C TRP A 23 14.26 1.42 -0.03
N ILE A 24 14.97 1.77 1.04
CA ILE A 24 14.45 2.51 2.18
C ILE A 24 15.16 3.86 2.20
N THR A 25 14.41 4.95 2.29
CA THR A 25 15.02 6.27 2.45
C THR A 25 15.36 6.51 3.91
N ARG A 26 16.58 6.92 4.17
CA ARG A 26 17.01 7.55 5.44
C ARG A 26 17.26 9.03 5.16
N SER A 27 16.78 9.90 6.02
CA SER A 27 17.07 11.33 5.94
C SER A 27 17.51 11.90 7.27
N ALA A 28 18.31 12.95 7.22
CA ALA A 28 18.76 13.72 8.37
C ALA A 28 18.52 15.21 8.13
N ILE A 29 18.27 15.95 9.21
CA ILE A 29 18.19 17.42 9.17
C ILE A 29 19.19 17.97 10.18
N ASP A 30 20.18 18.69 9.67
CA ASP A 30 21.22 19.38 10.44
C ASP A 30 21.30 20.87 10.03
N GLU A 31 22.36 21.55 10.47
CA GLU A 31 22.62 22.96 10.16
C GLU A 31 22.78 23.24 8.65
N LYS A 32 23.20 22.24 7.87
CA LYS A 32 23.35 22.33 6.40
C LYS A 32 22.03 22.07 5.67
N GLY A 33 20.98 21.67 6.40
CA GLY A 33 19.64 21.48 5.89
C GLY A 33 19.24 20.00 5.80
N TYR A 34 18.33 19.70 4.87
CA TYR A 34 17.80 18.35 4.67
C TYR A 34 18.70 17.54 3.74
N SER A 35 19.13 16.38 4.19
CA SER A 35 19.85 15.39 3.39
C SER A 35 19.12 14.05 3.39
N GLN A 36 19.14 13.34 2.26
CA GLN A 36 18.53 12.00 2.14
C GLN A 36 19.41 11.03 1.37
N TRP A 37 19.33 9.77 1.77
CA TRP A 37 20.05 8.63 1.19
C TRP A 37 19.11 7.43 1.09
N HIS A 38 19.47 6.46 0.27
CA HIS A 38 18.68 5.26 0.03
C HIS A 38 19.51 4.01 0.28
N TYR A 39 18.97 3.08 1.05
CA TYR A 39 19.68 1.87 1.46
C TYR A 39 18.81 0.63 1.25
N LYS A 40 19.47 -0.53 1.07
CA LYS A 40 18.84 -1.82 1.35
C LYS A 40 18.82 -2.06 2.86
N TYR A 41 17.90 -2.92 3.33
CA TYR A 41 17.76 -3.25 4.74
C TYR A 41 19.10 -3.67 5.39
N ALA A 42 19.87 -4.53 4.72
CA ALA A 42 21.15 -5.03 5.23
C ALA A 42 22.18 -3.92 5.49
N GLU A 43 22.16 -2.85 4.69
CA GLU A 43 23.01 -1.68 4.87
C GLU A 43 22.42 -0.77 5.95
N LEU A 44 21.12 -0.46 5.85
CA LEU A 44 20.43 0.45 6.76
C LEU A 44 20.57 0.04 8.23
N LYS A 45 20.43 -1.26 8.54
CA LYS A 45 20.48 -1.77 9.92
C LYS A 45 21.85 -1.59 10.60
N SER A 46 22.90 -1.39 9.81
CA SER A 46 24.27 -1.19 10.32
C SER A 46 24.60 0.27 10.61
N LEU A 47 23.74 1.20 10.18
CA LEU A 47 23.95 2.63 10.39
C LEU A 47 23.58 3.04 11.81
N ASP A 48 24.30 4.02 12.34
CA ASP A 48 23.90 4.67 13.58
C ASP A 48 22.65 5.56 13.37
N MET A 49 21.67 5.32 14.24
CA MET A 49 20.38 6.02 14.28
C MET A 49 20.24 6.89 15.54
N SER A 50 21.33 7.13 16.29
CA SER A 50 21.32 7.89 17.55
C SER A 50 21.36 9.41 17.40
N GLY A 51 21.69 9.93 16.23
CA GLY A 51 21.83 11.37 15.97
C GLY A 51 20.52 12.17 16.03
N GLU A 52 20.66 13.49 15.89
CA GLU A 52 19.51 14.40 15.84
C GLU A 52 18.74 14.27 14.51
N ASN A 53 17.40 14.34 14.59
CA ASN A 53 16.49 14.42 13.45
C ASN A 53 16.76 13.37 12.37
N ILE A 54 16.91 12.11 12.77
CA ILE A 54 17.04 10.98 11.84
C ILE A 54 15.65 10.42 11.54
N TYR A 55 15.33 10.29 10.26
CA TYR A 55 14.06 9.76 9.79
C TYR A 55 14.27 8.61 8.81
N ILE A 56 13.29 7.71 8.73
CA ILE A 56 13.22 6.68 7.69
C ILE A 56 11.81 6.60 7.09
N THR A 57 11.72 6.09 5.86
CA THR A 57 10.44 5.68 5.27
C THR A 57 10.02 4.31 5.77
N LEU A 58 8.75 4.15 6.13
CA LEU A 58 8.22 2.85 6.57
C LEU A 58 7.83 1.92 5.39
N ASN A 59 7.45 2.52 4.27
CA ASN A 59 7.23 1.82 3.00
C ASN A 59 8.52 1.88 2.16
N THR A 60 8.65 0.97 1.18
CA THR A 60 9.89 0.85 0.39
C THR A 60 9.67 1.12 -1.09
N PHE A 61 10.77 1.32 -1.83
CA PHE A 61 10.77 1.75 -3.23
C PHE A 61 11.46 0.75 -4.17
N TYR A 62 11.10 0.76 -5.46
CA TYR A 62 11.73 -0.09 -6.50
C TYR A 62 13.13 0.38 -6.86
N LYS A 63 13.35 1.70 -6.82
CA LYS A 63 14.63 2.37 -7.12
C LYS A 63 14.95 3.40 -6.01
N PRO A 64 16.19 3.87 -5.87
CA PRO A 64 16.59 4.83 -4.83
C PRO A 64 16.05 6.24 -5.13
N CYS A 65 14.73 6.40 -5.11
CA CYS A 65 14.02 7.64 -5.41
C CYS A 65 12.66 7.63 -4.69
N ARG A 66 12.48 8.55 -3.74
CA ARG A 66 11.31 8.64 -2.84
C ARG A 66 10.14 9.35 -3.51
N ARG A 67 9.47 8.66 -4.43
CA ARG A 67 8.26 9.14 -5.11
C ARG A 67 7.14 8.11 -5.08
N LEU A 68 5.91 8.57 -5.23
CA LEU A 68 4.70 7.76 -5.04
C LEU A 68 4.64 6.59 -6.04
N GLU A 69 4.98 6.85 -7.30
CA GLU A 69 5.03 5.87 -8.38
C GLU A 69 6.14 4.82 -8.18
N ASN A 70 7.14 5.13 -7.37
CA ASN A 70 8.28 4.26 -7.10
C ASN A 70 8.03 3.33 -5.91
N ILE A 71 6.91 3.45 -5.21
CA ILE A 71 6.55 2.54 -4.11
C ILE A 71 6.59 1.10 -4.61
N LYS A 72 7.28 0.25 -3.86
CA LYS A 72 7.41 -1.19 -4.09
C LYS A 72 6.49 -1.97 -3.19
N GLU A 73 6.73 -1.87 -1.89
CA GLU A 73 6.01 -2.56 -0.83
C GLU A 73 5.45 -1.54 0.15
N LEU A 74 4.15 -1.68 0.45
CA LEU A 74 3.51 -1.01 1.57
C LEU A 74 3.56 -1.97 2.75
N ASN A 75 4.27 -1.58 3.80
CA ASN A 75 4.53 -2.43 4.98
C ASN A 75 3.77 -1.95 6.21
N THR A 76 3.36 -0.67 6.23
CA THR A 76 2.71 -0.10 7.41
C THR A 76 1.60 0.88 7.04
N LEU A 77 0.64 1.04 7.95
CA LEU A 77 -0.21 2.22 8.07
C LEU A 77 0.32 3.06 9.24
N PHE A 78 0.05 4.35 9.26
CA PHE A 78 0.56 5.23 10.31
C PHE A 78 -0.20 6.54 10.42
N ILE A 79 -0.29 7.08 11.63
CA ILE A 79 -0.85 8.41 11.89
C ILE A 79 0.12 9.20 12.76
N ASP A 80 0.43 10.43 12.33
CA ASP A 80 1.19 11.41 13.10
C ASP A 80 0.21 12.29 13.88
N LEU A 81 0.27 12.23 15.22
CA LEU A 81 -0.59 12.95 16.14
C LEU A 81 0.16 14.12 16.76
N ASP A 82 -0.11 15.33 16.27
CA ASP A 82 0.33 16.57 16.89
C ASP A 82 -0.58 16.94 18.07
N TYR A 83 -0.70 16.05 19.05
CA TYR A 83 -1.66 16.20 20.15
C TYR A 83 -1.47 17.48 20.95
N TYR A 84 -0.24 18.02 20.97
CA TYR A 84 0.07 19.30 21.62
C TYR A 84 -0.74 20.48 21.04
N LYS A 85 -1.26 20.38 19.81
CA LYS A 85 -2.16 21.36 19.20
C LYS A 85 -3.59 21.33 19.77
N THR A 86 -3.93 20.31 20.56
CA THR A 86 -5.28 20.09 21.11
C THR A 86 -5.44 20.55 22.55
N GLY A 87 -4.36 20.97 23.21
CA GLY A 87 -4.35 21.29 24.64
C GLY A 87 -4.44 20.07 25.57
N LYS A 88 -4.55 18.85 25.04
CA LYS A 88 -4.50 17.60 25.81
C LYS A 88 -3.04 17.21 26.13
N THR A 89 -2.84 16.60 27.30
CA THR A 89 -1.57 15.96 27.65
C THR A 89 -1.42 14.60 26.97
N ARG A 90 -0.19 14.10 26.87
CA ARG A 90 0.11 12.76 26.32
C ARG A 90 -0.71 11.67 27.02
N ILE A 91 -0.77 11.70 28.36
CA ILE A 91 -1.48 10.71 29.17
C ILE A 91 -2.99 10.73 28.86
N GLN A 92 -3.60 11.92 28.81
CA GLN A 92 -5.02 12.06 28.48
C GLN A 92 -5.34 11.49 27.09
N VAL A 93 -4.46 11.73 26.11
CA VAL A 93 -4.64 11.21 24.75
C VAL A 93 -4.54 9.69 24.73
N LEU A 94 -3.51 9.11 25.35
CA LEU A 94 -3.34 7.66 25.40
C LEU A 94 -4.51 6.95 26.11
N MET A 95 -4.95 7.47 27.26
CA MET A 95 -6.11 6.93 27.97
C MET A 95 -7.40 6.99 27.15
N ASP A 96 -7.64 8.07 26.43
CA ASP A 96 -8.81 8.25 25.57
C ASP A 96 -8.76 7.27 24.37
N LEU A 97 -7.59 7.12 23.75
CA LEU A 97 -7.37 6.17 22.66
C LEU A 97 -7.59 4.72 23.10
N GLU A 98 -6.98 4.31 24.20
CA GLU A 98 -7.12 2.97 24.77
C GLU A 98 -8.57 2.65 25.14
N LYS A 99 -9.25 3.60 25.80
CA LYS A 99 -10.61 3.38 26.30
C LYS A 99 -11.66 3.42 25.20
N ASN A 100 -11.55 4.34 24.25
CA ASN A 100 -12.66 4.71 23.36
C ASN A 100 -12.41 4.43 21.87
N TYR A 101 -11.18 4.10 21.45
CA TYR A 101 -10.85 3.97 20.03
C TYR A 101 -10.26 2.60 19.66
N PHE A 102 -9.28 2.12 20.43
CA PHE A 102 -8.59 0.87 20.14
C PHE A 102 -9.53 -0.33 20.19
N ASN A 103 -9.42 -1.20 19.17
CA ASN A 103 -10.27 -2.36 18.92
C ASN A 103 -11.78 -2.06 18.83
N GLN A 104 -12.13 -0.79 18.64
CA GLN A 104 -13.50 -0.32 18.45
C GLN A 104 -13.58 0.36 17.08
N ASN A 105 -13.16 1.62 17.01
CA ASN A 105 -13.20 2.42 15.81
C ASN A 105 -11.95 2.24 14.96
N ILE A 106 -10.83 1.86 15.56
CA ILE A 106 -9.55 1.62 14.88
C ILE A 106 -8.88 0.35 15.41
N PRO A 107 -8.07 -0.34 14.60
CA PRO A 107 -7.24 -1.44 15.09
C PRO A 107 -6.26 -0.95 16.15
N VAL A 108 -5.85 -1.84 17.04
CA VAL A 108 -4.78 -1.55 18.01
C VAL A 108 -3.47 -1.30 17.25
N PRO A 109 -2.77 -0.19 17.46
CA PRO A 109 -1.49 0.05 16.80
C PRO A 109 -0.42 -0.93 17.30
N ASN A 110 0.50 -1.29 16.42
CA ASN A 110 1.67 -2.09 16.76
C ASN A 110 2.73 -1.29 17.50
N TYR A 111 2.84 0.00 17.18
CA TYR A 111 3.69 0.91 17.91
C TYR A 111 2.96 2.20 18.23
N VAL A 112 3.09 2.62 19.48
CA VAL A 112 2.87 3.99 19.91
C VAL A 112 4.24 4.59 20.17
N ILE A 113 4.65 5.58 19.37
CA ILE A 113 5.99 6.19 19.47
C ILE A 113 5.84 7.63 19.92
N ASP A 114 6.53 8.01 20.98
CA ASP A 114 6.74 9.41 21.34
C ASP A 114 7.80 10.00 20.42
N SER A 115 7.39 10.91 19.54
CA SER A 115 8.27 11.60 18.60
C SER A 115 9.04 12.76 19.24
N GLY A 116 8.87 12.97 20.54
CA GLY A 116 9.41 14.05 21.34
C GLY A 116 8.51 15.27 21.46
N ARG A 117 7.41 15.33 20.70
CA ARG A 117 6.39 16.41 20.75
C ARG A 117 4.98 15.89 20.45
N GLY A 118 4.87 14.95 19.54
CA GLY A 118 3.63 14.27 19.16
C GLY A 118 3.76 12.76 19.35
N LEU A 119 2.74 12.02 18.92
CA LEU A 119 2.73 10.55 18.92
C LEU A 119 2.65 10.03 17.49
N TYR A 120 3.38 8.96 17.18
CA TYR A 120 3.10 8.14 16.00
C TYR A 120 2.32 6.92 16.43
N LEU A 121 1.21 6.65 15.76
CA LEU A 121 0.55 5.35 15.78
C LEU A 121 0.94 4.61 14.51
N ILE A 122 1.49 3.40 14.62
CA ILE A 122 1.93 2.61 13.46
C ILE A 122 1.28 1.23 13.52
N TRP A 123 0.73 0.78 12.39
CA TRP A 123 0.23 -0.58 12.21
C TRP A 123 1.07 -1.31 11.17
N LEU A 124 1.62 -2.46 11.53
CA LEU A 124 2.32 -3.38 10.65
C LEU A 124 1.30 -4.16 9.82
N ILE A 125 1.52 -4.23 8.52
CA ILE A 125 0.69 -5.01 7.61
C ILE A 125 1.54 -6.04 6.87
N ASN A 126 0.92 -7.15 6.44
CA ASN A 126 1.53 -8.01 5.45
C ASN A 126 1.86 -7.18 4.20
N ALA A 127 3.12 -7.25 3.77
CA ALA A 127 3.62 -6.41 2.69
C ALA A 127 2.77 -6.59 1.42
N VAL A 128 2.20 -5.49 0.92
CA VAL A 128 1.39 -5.46 -0.30
C VAL A 128 2.07 -4.65 -1.40
N PRO A 129 1.88 -5.00 -2.68
CA PRO A 129 2.45 -4.24 -3.78
C PRO A 129 1.77 -2.87 -3.91
N SER A 130 2.44 -1.93 -4.60
CA SER A 130 1.90 -0.58 -4.90
C SER A 130 0.53 -0.56 -5.58
N LYS A 131 0.09 -1.64 -6.22
CA LYS A 131 -1.29 -1.78 -6.74
C LYS A 131 -2.36 -1.66 -5.65
N ALA A 132 -2.02 -1.95 -4.39
CA ALA A 132 -2.92 -1.81 -3.24
C ALA A 132 -2.97 -0.39 -2.67
N LEU A 133 -2.17 0.55 -3.20
CA LEU A 133 -2.07 1.92 -2.71
C LEU A 133 -3.41 2.66 -2.61
N PRO A 134 -4.38 2.51 -3.54
CA PRO A 134 -5.69 3.14 -3.37
C PRO A 134 -6.46 2.63 -2.15
N LEU A 135 -6.36 1.34 -1.83
CA LEU A 135 -6.98 0.77 -0.62
C LEU A 135 -6.24 1.23 0.64
N TRP A 136 -4.91 1.18 0.60
CA TRP A 136 -4.05 1.66 1.68
C TRP A 136 -4.36 3.13 2.03
N LYS A 137 -4.48 4.00 1.02
CA LYS A 137 -4.81 5.41 1.22
C LYS A 137 -6.20 5.61 1.82
N ALA A 138 -7.19 4.82 1.39
CA ALA A 138 -8.53 4.89 1.98
C ALA A 138 -8.54 4.50 3.46
N ILE A 139 -7.75 3.49 3.84
CA ILE A 139 -7.60 3.10 5.26
C ILE A 139 -6.87 4.21 6.04
N GLN A 140 -5.79 4.77 5.50
CA GLN A 140 -5.13 5.94 6.12
C GLN A 140 -6.07 7.12 6.34
N ASP A 141 -6.89 7.45 5.35
CA ASP A 141 -7.87 8.54 5.48
C ASP A 141 -8.95 8.21 6.50
N TYR A 142 -9.38 6.95 6.59
CA TYR A 142 -10.30 6.50 7.64
C TYR A 142 -9.69 6.67 9.03
N LEU A 143 -8.46 6.18 9.25
CA LEU A 143 -7.74 6.32 10.51
C LEU A 143 -7.56 7.79 10.89
N TYR A 144 -7.16 8.63 9.93
CA TYR A 144 -7.09 10.07 10.12
C TYR A 144 -8.42 10.68 10.56
N ASN A 145 -9.53 10.32 9.92
CA ASN A 145 -10.84 10.86 10.28
C ASN A 145 -11.26 10.47 11.69
N GLN A 146 -10.96 9.24 12.14
CA GLN A 146 -11.19 8.82 13.52
C GLN A 146 -10.32 9.62 14.50
N LEU A 147 -9.10 9.96 14.11
CA LEU A 147 -8.08 10.54 15.00
C LEU A 147 -7.91 12.06 14.88
N LYS A 148 -8.68 12.73 14.03
CA LYS A 148 -8.58 14.18 13.77
C LYS A 148 -8.72 15.01 15.04
N CYS A 149 -9.58 14.61 15.97
CA CYS A 149 -9.79 15.31 17.25
C CYS A 149 -8.56 15.27 18.17
N PHE A 150 -7.61 14.35 17.93
CA PHE A 150 -6.34 14.25 18.65
C PHE A 150 -5.18 14.96 17.94
N GLY A 151 -5.49 15.77 16.91
CA GLY A 151 -4.47 16.51 16.18
C GLY A 151 -3.74 15.68 15.12
N ALA A 152 -4.39 14.66 14.54
CA ALA A 152 -3.84 13.93 13.41
C ALA A 152 -3.47 14.87 12.26
N ASP A 153 -2.23 14.79 11.76
CA ASP A 153 -1.74 15.63 10.66
C ASP A 153 -2.16 15.06 9.30
N ARG A 154 -2.99 15.83 8.57
CA ARG A 154 -3.45 15.47 7.22
C ARG A 154 -2.27 15.34 6.24
N GLN A 155 -1.23 16.16 6.39
CA GLN A 155 -0.07 16.18 5.50
C GLN A 155 0.87 14.98 5.71
N ALA A 156 0.70 14.25 6.82
CA ALA A 156 1.50 13.07 7.13
C ALA A 156 0.91 11.76 6.55
N LEU A 157 -0.06 11.83 5.64
CA LEU A 157 -0.81 10.65 5.15
C LEU A 157 -0.36 10.17 3.76
N ASP A 158 0.82 10.56 3.32
CA ASP A 158 1.41 10.13 2.06
C ASP A 158 2.16 8.80 2.22
N ALA A 159 2.15 7.92 1.23
CA ALA A 159 2.82 6.61 1.34
C ALA A 159 4.35 6.69 1.31
N THR A 160 4.91 7.86 1.00
CA THR A 160 6.35 8.12 0.96
C THR A 160 6.85 8.82 2.23
N ARG A 161 6.02 8.84 3.29
CA ARG A 161 6.27 9.56 4.53
C ARG A 161 7.53 9.06 5.21
N ILE A 162 8.26 10.01 5.77
CA ILE A 162 9.39 9.78 6.68
C ILE A 162 8.96 10.10 8.11
N LEU A 163 9.29 9.21 9.05
CA LEU A 163 9.07 9.39 10.49
C LEU A 163 10.39 9.26 11.25
N ARG A 164 10.50 9.93 12.39
CA ARG A 164 11.71 9.83 13.22
C ARG A 164 11.89 8.42 13.73
N VAL A 165 13.13 7.94 13.74
CA VAL A 165 13.45 6.59 14.20
C VAL A 165 13.52 6.58 15.73
N PRO A 166 12.94 5.58 16.42
CA PRO A 166 13.20 5.35 17.84
C PRO A 166 14.70 5.32 18.17
N GLY A 167 15.08 6.04 19.22
CA GLY A 167 16.46 6.23 19.65
C GLY A 167 17.21 7.40 19.01
N SER A 168 16.60 8.11 18.06
CA SER A 168 17.10 9.40 17.56
C SER A 168 16.65 10.55 18.46
N ILE A 169 17.25 11.74 18.31
CA ILE A 169 16.92 12.92 19.11
C ILE A 169 16.08 13.91 18.30
N ASN A 170 14.93 14.33 18.81
CA ASN A 170 14.19 15.45 18.23
C ASN A 170 14.84 16.77 18.66
N SER A 171 15.53 17.47 17.75
CA SER A 171 16.28 18.68 18.13
C SER A 171 15.40 19.82 18.64
N LYS A 172 14.10 19.84 18.28
CA LYS A 172 13.18 20.90 18.67
C LYS A 172 12.71 20.78 20.12
N SER A 173 12.61 19.57 20.65
CA SER A 173 12.25 19.33 22.07
C SER A 173 13.41 18.80 22.90
N LYS A 174 14.54 18.48 22.27
CA LYS A 174 15.73 17.87 22.89
C LYS A 174 15.40 16.59 23.66
N THR A 175 14.46 15.80 23.12
CA THR A 175 14.03 14.52 23.69
C THR A 175 14.38 13.37 22.75
N VAL A 176 14.61 12.20 23.33
CA VAL A 176 14.82 10.96 22.58
C VAL A 176 13.47 10.43 22.13
N VAL A 177 13.39 10.02 20.86
CA VAL A 177 12.22 9.37 20.28
C VAL A 177 12.13 7.95 20.86
N ASN A 178 11.03 7.60 21.50
CA ASN A 178 10.93 6.32 22.23
C ASN A 178 9.63 5.59 21.90
N ILE A 179 9.69 4.26 21.89
CA ILE A 179 8.49 3.41 21.83
C ILE A 179 7.86 3.47 23.23
N VAL A 180 6.59 3.86 23.28
CA VAL A 180 5.77 3.96 24.50
C VAL A 180 4.99 2.67 24.73
N ASP A 181 4.47 2.09 23.65
CA ASP A 181 3.72 0.85 23.68
C ASP A 181 3.97 0.04 22.40
N GLU A 182 3.88 -1.28 22.54
CA GLU A 182 4.19 -2.23 21.48
C GLU A 182 3.27 -3.46 21.53
N TYR A 183 2.75 -3.82 20.35
CA TYR A 183 1.83 -4.93 20.17
C TYR A 183 2.29 -5.81 19.00
N GLU A 184 2.51 -7.09 19.25
CA GLU A 184 3.03 -8.04 18.24
C GLU A 184 1.90 -8.66 17.41
N TYR A 185 1.50 -7.99 16.34
CA TYR A 185 0.53 -8.50 15.38
C TYR A 185 0.82 -8.01 13.97
N ILE A 186 0.57 -8.81 12.94
CA ILE A 186 0.72 -8.38 11.55
C ILE A 186 -0.66 -8.42 10.91
N TYR A 187 -1.18 -7.24 10.57
CA TYR A 187 -2.51 -7.11 10.00
C TYR A 187 -2.54 -7.47 8.52
N ASP A 188 -3.66 -7.99 8.05
CA ASP A 188 -3.98 -7.95 6.62
C ASP A 188 -4.69 -6.64 6.27
N LEU A 189 -4.33 -6.02 5.13
CA LEU A 189 -5.01 -4.78 4.70
C LEU A 189 -6.53 -4.99 4.49
N ARG A 190 -6.93 -6.22 4.14
CA ARG A 190 -8.34 -6.62 4.01
C ARG A 190 -9.01 -6.87 5.35
N GLU A 191 -8.28 -7.34 6.35
CA GLU A 191 -8.79 -7.50 7.71
C GLU A 191 -9.15 -6.13 8.28
N ILE A 192 -8.26 -5.13 8.17
CA ILE A 192 -8.56 -3.76 8.62
C ILE A 192 -9.74 -3.17 7.85
N GLN A 193 -9.77 -3.38 6.52
CA GLN A 193 -10.90 -2.93 5.71
C GLN A 193 -12.22 -3.52 6.21
N ASN A 194 -12.29 -4.84 6.42
CA ASN A 194 -13.53 -5.51 6.77
C ASN A 194 -13.94 -5.26 8.23
N GLY A 195 -12.98 -5.06 9.13
CA GLY A 195 -13.25 -4.85 10.55
C GLY A 195 -13.66 -3.42 10.90
N PHE A 196 -13.16 -2.41 10.18
CA PHE A 196 -13.29 -1.01 10.61
C PHE A 196 -13.90 -0.08 9.56
N LEU A 197 -13.67 -0.32 8.28
CA LEU A 197 -14.25 0.56 7.27
C LEU A 197 -15.73 0.22 7.08
N PRO A 198 -16.60 1.23 6.85
CA PRO A 198 -18.01 0.98 6.61
C PRO A 198 -18.18 0.03 5.43
N GLU A 199 -19.12 -0.92 5.54
CA GLU A 199 -19.39 -1.89 4.49
C GLU A 199 -19.57 -1.17 3.16
N LEU A 200 -18.74 -1.55 2.19
CA LEU A 200 -18.99 -1.19 0.81
C LEU A 200 -20.25 -1.92 0.41
N LYS A 201 -21.40 -1.23 0.47
CA LYS A 201 -22.70 -1.80 0.07
C LYS A 201 -22.48 -2.62 -1.21
N PRO A 202 -22.62 -3.96 -1.16
CA PRO A 202 -22.41 -4.78 -2.33
C PRO A 202 -23.35 -4.28 -3.42
N TYR A 203 -22.85 -4.28 -4.65
CA TYR A 203 -23.65 -3.88 -5.81
C TYR A 203 -24.94 -4.72 -5.86
N GLU A 204 -26.07 -4.11 -5.47
CA GLU A 204 -27.38 -4.66 -5.77
C GLU A 204 -27.58 -4.56 -7.29
N LYS A 205 -27.71 -5.71 -7.95
CA LYS A 205 -28.18 -5.79 -9.34
C LYS A 205 -29.62 -5.27 -9.40
N LYS A 206 -29.83 -3.95 -9.43
CA LYS A 206 -31.12 -3.37 -9.79
C LYS A 206 -31.36 -3.62 -11.28
N LYS A 207 -32.54 -4.16 -11.65
CA LYS A 207 -33.01 -4.20 -13.05
C LYS A 207 -33.19 -2.75 -13.51
N GLY A 208 -32.30 -2.23 -14.36
CA GLY A 208 -32.33 -0.87 -14.88
C GLY A 208 -30.94 -0.26 -15.12
N ARG A 209 -30.88 0.99 -15.63
CA ARG A 209 -29.63 1.73 -15.87
C ARG A 209 -28.88 1.89 -14.55
N LEU A 210 -27.65 1.36 -14.51
CA LEU A 210 -26.76 1.42 -13.35
C LEU A 210 -26.71 2.83 -12.74
N SER A 211 -27.17 3.00 -11.49
CA SER A 211 -26.79 4.16 -10.70
C SER A 211 -25.26 4.13 -10.53
N LYS A 212 -24.58 5.22 -10.87
CA LYS A 212 -23.12 5.34 -10.73
C LYS A 212 -22.75 5.22 -9.24
N ILE A 213 -22.44 4.00 -8.79
CA ILE A 213 -21.80 3.81 -7.48
C ILE A 213 -20.37 4.34 -7.62
N ASN A 214 -20.15 5.55 -7.12
CA ASN A 214 -18.82 6.14 -6.95
C ASN A 214 -18.19 5.48 -5.73
N TYR A 215 -17.59 4.31 -5.91
CA TYR A 215 -16.66 3.79 -4.92
C TYR A 215 -15.55 4.85 -4.74
N ILE A 216 -15.31 5.29 -3.51
CA ILE A 216 -14.21 6.20 -3.13
C ILE A 216 -12.87 5.72 -3.75
N TYR A 217 -12.70 4.41 -3.87
CA TYR A 217 -11.54 3.77 -4.52
C TYR A 217 -11.40 4.03 -6.02
N ARG A 218 -12.50 4.26 -6.77
CA ARG A 218 -12.44 4.40 -8.23
C ARG A 218 -11.68 5.65 -8.66
N GLU A 219 -11.90 6.76 -7.96
CA GLU A 219 -11.23 8.01 -8.27
C GLU A 219 -9.75 7.95 -7.90
N ARG A 220 -9.41 7.45 -6.70
CA ARG A 220 -8.00 7.25 -6.29
C ARG A 220 -7.26 6.28 -7.22
N SER A 221 -7.91 5.18 -7.62
CA SER A 221 -7.33 4.22 -8.57
C SER A 221 -7.10 4.83 -9.95
N LEU A 222 -8.03 5.68 -10.41
CA LEU A 222 -7.89 6.39 -11.69
C LEU A 222 -6.68 7.31 -11.66
N TYR A 223 -6.57 8.18 -10.66
CA TYR A 223 -5.45 9.12 -10.58
C TYR A 223 -4.11 8.42 -10.39
N PHE A 224 -4.05 7.38 -9.56
CA PHE A 224 -2.83 6.58 -9.42
C PHE A 224 -2.42 5.92 -10.74
N GLY A 225 -3.34 5.29 -11.47
CA GLY A 225 -3.06 4.72 -12.78
C GLY A 225 -2.56 5.76 -13.78
N ARG A 226 -3.15 6.97 -13.77
CA ARG A 226 -2.72 8.07 -14.63
C ARG A 226 -1.33 8.60 -14.26
N ILE A 227 -1.00 8.69 -12.98
CA ILE A 227 0.36 9.03 -12.52
C ILE A 227 1.36 8.02 -13.07
N GLN A 228 1.08 6.72 -12.93
CA GLN A 228 1.96 5.66 -13.43
C GLN A 228 2.13 5.72 -14.95
N ASP A 229 1.05 5.98 -15.68
CA ASP A 229 1.04 6.07 -17.12
C ASP A 229 1.79 7.30 -17.66
N ILE A 230 1.67 8.45 -16.99
CA ILE A 230 2.45 9.64 -17.34
C ILE A 230 3.95 9.38 -17.16
N ILE A 231 4.35 8.77 -16.04
CA ILE A 231 5.76 8.40 -15.82
C ILE A 231 6.23 7.38 -16.85
N LYS A 232 5.39 6.37 -17.15
CA LYS A 232 5.71 5.36 -18.18
C LYS A 232 5.90 6.01 -19.55
N LEU A 233 5.08 7.01 -19.90
CA LEU A 233 5.22 7.75 -21.14
C LEU A 233 6.56 8.51 -21.19
N CYS A 234 6.94 9.18 -20.11
CA CYS A 234 8.25 9.84 -20.00
C CYS A 234 9.40 8.85 -20.21
N GLU A 235 9.31 7.66 -19.62
CA GLU A 235 10.31 6.60 -19.76
C GLU A 235 10.38 6.06 -21.20
N LEU A 236 9.24 5.78 -21.85
CA LEU A 236 9.18 5.26 -23.22
C LEU A 236 9.74 6.25 -24.24
N ARG A 237 9.59 7.56 -23.99
CA ARG A 237 10.16 8.63 -24.82
C ARG A 237 11.58 9.01 -24.40
N GLU A 238 12.23 8.21 -23.56
CA GLU A 238 13.59 8.46 -23.05
C GLU A 238 13.79 9.87 -22.48
N TYR A 239 12.72 10.41 -21.89
CA TYR A 239 12.63 11.77 -21.34
C TYR A 239 12.87 12.90 -22.36
N ASP A 240 12.78 12.61 -23.67
CA ASP A 240 12.70 13.60 -24.74
C ASP A 240 11.24 13.98 -25.02
N LEU A 241 10.81 15.07 -24.39
CA LEU A 241 9.38 15.44 -24.32
C LEU A 241 9.09 16.80 -24.96
N LYS A 242 9.95 17.25 -25.90
CA LYS A 242 9.78 18.53 -26.59
C LYS A 242 8.36 18.62 -27.18
N GLY A 243 7.70 19.77 -26.96
CA GLY A 243 6.29 19.98 -27.35
C GLY A 243 5.26 19.55 -26.30
N HIS A 244 5.57 18.59 -25.41
CA HIS A 244 4.62 18.09 -24.41
C HIS A 244 5.02 18.33 -22.94
N ARG A 245 6.22 18.87 -22.67
CA ARG A 245 6.77 19.08 -21.31
C ARG A 245 5.77 19.72 -20.35
N GLU A 246 5.23 20.88 -20.71
CA GLU A 246 4.32 21.64 -19.84
C GLU A 246 3.04 20.86 -19.55
N LEU A 247 2.43 20.26 -20.57
CA LEU A 247 1.21 19.48 -20.43
C LEU A 247 1.43 18.23 -19.56
N ILE A 248 2.54 17.51 -19.79
CA ILE A 248 2.93 16.35 -18.99
C ILE A 248 3.10 16.73 -17.52
N LEU A 249 3.85 17.80 -17.25
CA LEU A 249 4.10 18.28 -15.89
C LEU A 249 2.81 18.79 -15.23
N PHE A 250 1.93 19.46 -15.97
CA PHE A 250 0.62 19.90 -15.49
C PHE A 250 -0.27 18.72 -15.10
N LEU A 251 -0.41 17.73 -16.00
CA LEU A 251 -1.21 16.53 -15.74
C LEU A 251 -0.67 15.74 -14.55
N TYR A 252 0.66 15.59 -14.49
CA TYR A 252 1.34 14.94 -13.37
C TYR A 252 1.05 15.65 -12.04
N ARG A 253 1.23 16.98 -11.97
CA ARG A 253 0.91 17.78 -10.78
C ARG A 253 -0.55 17.65 -10.39
N TYR A 254 -1.46 17.75 -11.35
CA TYR A 254 -2.90 17.68 -11.11
C TYR A 254 -3.32 16.33 -10.53
N TYR A 255 -2.81 15.23 -11.08
CA TYR A 255 -3.11 13.89 -10.60
C TYR A 255 -2.47 13.62 -9.22
N LEU A 256 -1.25 14.12 -8.98
CA LEU A 256 -0.63 14.06 -7.65
C LEU A 256 -1.47 14.79 -6.62
N CYS A 257 -1.82 16.07 -6.86
CA CYS A 257 -2.69 16.84 -5.96
C CYS A 257 -4.00 16.10 -5.68
N SER A 258 -4.62 15.53 -6.72
CA SER A 258 -5.88 14.79 -6.59
C SER A 258 -5.74 13.47 -5.81
N PHE A 259 -4.55 12.88 -5.76
CA PHE A 259 -4.29 11.63 -5.06
C PHE A 259 -3.81 11.86 -3.62
N THR A 260 -2.82 12.73 -3.44
CA THR A 260 -2.14 12.97 -2.15
C THR A 260 -2.83 14.04 -1.31
N GLU A 261 -3.52 14.98 -1.96
CA GLU A 261 -4.08 16.18 -1.35
C GLU A 261 -3.00 17.10 -0.74
N ASP A 262 -1.77 17.00 -1.25
CA ASP A 262 -0.61 17.80 -0.85
C ASP A 262 -0.01 18.53 -2.06
N VAL A 263 -0.25 19.84 -2.10
CA VAL A 263 0.11 20.73 -3.20
C VAL A 263 1.61 21.01 -3.24
N GLN A 264 2.24 21.19 -2.08
CA GLN A 264 3.67 21.50 -1.99
C GLN A 264 4.51 20.29 -2.38
N LYS A 265 4.15 19.11 -1.88
CA LYS A 265 4.80 17.86 -2.28
C LYS A 265 4.61 17.61 -3.77
N ALA A 266 3.42 17.83 -4.31
CA ALA A 266 3.17 17.65 -5.74
C ALA A 266 4.05 18.57 -6.59
N LEU A 267 4.25 19.84 -6.20
CA LEU A 267 5.17 20.74 -6.89
C LEU A 267 6.62 20.23 -6.84
N ASN A 268 7.09 19.80 -5.67
CA ASN A 268 8.45 19.27 -5.53
C ASN A 268 8.67 18.02 -6.41
N ASP A 269 7.71 17.09 -6.42
CA ASP A 269 7.76 15.89 -7.26
C ASP A 269 7.77 16.25 -8.76
N VAL A 270 7.08 17.32 -9.16
CA VAL A 270 7.05 17.83 -10.55
C VAL A 270 8.38 18.46 -10.94
N LEU A 271 9.02 19.23 -10.04
CA LEU A 271 10.34 19.79 -10.27
C LEU A 271 11.40 18.69 -10.40
N GLU A 272 11.31 17.64 -9.57
CA GLU A 272 12.17 16.46 -9.68
C GLU A 272 11.93 15.70 -11.00
N LEU A 273 10.68 15.55 -11.45
CA LEU A 273 10.40 14.93 -12.75
C LEU A 273 10.97 15.78 -13.90
N ASN A 274 10.79 17.10 -13.86
CA ASN A 274 11.31 18.01 -14.89
C ASN A 274 12.84 17.94 -14.99
N SER A 275 13.57 17.79 -13.88
CA SER A 275 15.04 17.67 -13.92
C SER A 275 15.53 16.40 -14.60
N MET A 276 14.67 15.39 -14.77
CA MET A 276 14.97 14.19 -15.53
C MET A 276 14.79 14.36 -17.04
N PHE A 277 14.17 15.46 -17.51
CA PHE A 277 13.93 15.68 -18.94
C PHE A 277 15.25 15.98 -19.66
N ARG A 278 15.40 15.52 -20.91
CA ARG A 278 16.58 15.86 -21.73
C ARG A 278 16.73 17.37 -21.91
N GLN A 279 15.60 18.07 -21.99
CA GLN A 279 15.52 19.52 -22.08
C GLN A 279 14.58 20.03 -20.97
N PRO A 280 15.06 20.20 -19.73
CA PRO A 280 14.23 20.64 -18.63
C PRO A 280 13.73 22.07 -18.86
N LEU A 281 12.51 22.37 -18.41
CA LEU A 281 12.03 23.75 -18.28
C LEU A 281 12.74 24.44 -17.12
N ARG A 282 12.81 25.77 -17.13
CA ARG A 282 13.31 26.52 -15.97
C ARG A 282 12.34 26.35 -14.79
N GLU A 283 12.84 26.33 -13.56
CA GLU A 283 11.99 26.15 -12.36
C GLU A 283 10.78 27.11 -12.33
N ASN A 284 11.02 28.40 -12.56
CA ASN A 284 9.96 29.41 -12.62
C ASN A 284 8.91 29.15 -13.72
N GLU A 285 9.34 28.56 -14.83
CA GLU A 285 8.47 28.19 -15.95
C GLU A 285 7.60 26.99 -15.56
N VAL A 286 8.18 25.95 -14.93
CA VAL A 286 7.43 24.81 -14.39
C VAL A 286 6.36 25.28 -13.40
N ILE A 287 6.75 26.14 -12.45
CA ILE A 287 5.84 26.67 -11.42
C ILE A 287 4.67 27.38 -12.08
N LYS A 288 4.92 28.26 -13.06
CA LYS A 288 3.89 29.03 -13.77
C LYS A 288 2.99 28.15 -14.63
N ALA A 289 3.58 27.31 -15.49
CA ALA A 289 2.88 26.46 -16.43
C ALA A 289 1.95 25.45 -15.73
N THR A 290 2.35 24.98 -14.55
CA THR A 290 1.58 23.97 -13.80
C THR A 290 0.74 24.54 -12.65
N ARG A 291 0.77 25.86 -12.40
CA ARG A 291 0.01 26.51 -11.31
C ARG A 291 -1.50 26.26 -11.40
N SER A 292 -2.02 26.17 -12.62
CA SER A 292 -3.43 25.86 -12.86
C SER A 292 -3.81 24.50 -12.27
N ALA A 293 -2.91 23.53 -12.18
CA ALA A 293 -3.20 22.20 -11.64
C ALA A 293 -3.75 22.26 -10.19
N GLU A 294 -3.20 23.16 -9.37
CA GLU A 294 -3.66 23.40 -8.00
C GLU A 294 -5.08 23.97 -7.99
N ARG A 295 -5.32 24.99 -8.83
CA ARG A 295 -6.64 25.62 -8.96
C ARG A 295 -7.69 24.60 -9.41
N CYS A 296 -7.32 23.72 -10.33
CA CYS A 296 -8.20 22.68 -10.87
C CYS A 296 -8.52 21.59 -9.84
N TYR A 297 -7.54 21.25 -9.00
CA TYR A 297 -7.73 20.34 -7.87
C TYR A 297 -8.68 20.93 -6.82
N LEU A 298 -8.53 22.23 -6.49
CA LEU A 298 -9.37 22.93 -5.51
C LEU A 298 -10.78 23.26 -6.04
N ASP A 299 -10.95 23.31 -7.37
CA ASP A 299 -12.26 23.56 -7.98
C ASP A 299 -13.19 22.36 -7.81
N LYS A 300 -14.32 22.59 -7.10
CA LYS A 300 -15.38 21.59 -6.88
C LYS A 300 -15.94 21.02 -8.19
N ASN A 301 -15.89 21.78 -9.28
CA ASN A 301 -16.37 21.34 -10.59
C ASN A 301 -15.39 20.40 -11.31
N LYS A 302 -14.11 20.37 -10.89
CA LYS A 302 -13.03 19.56 -11.47
C LYS A 302 -13.00 19.68 -13.01
N GLN A 303 -12.74 20.88 -13.52
CA GLN A 303 -12.83 21.24 -14.96
C GLN A 303 -12.03 20.29 -15.89
N TYR A 304 -10.97 19.66 -15.39
CA TYR A 304 -10.03 18.86 -16.19
C TYR A 304 -10.26 17.35 -16.03
N LYS A 305 -11.48 16.89 -16.27
CA LYS A 305 -11.84 15.47 -16.37
C LYS A 305 -11.65 14.96 -17.80
N TYR A 306 -10.41 14.96 -18.27
CA TYR A 306 -10.09 14.44 -19.61
C TYR A 306 -10.51 12.98 -19.73
N LYS A 307 -11.13 12.65 -20.87
CA LYS A 307 -11.31 11.26 -21.28
C LYS A 307 -9.98 10.69 -21.76
N ASN A 308 -9.88 9.37 -21.83
CA ASN A 308 -8.65 8.72 -22.29
C ASN A 308 -8.33 9.12 -23.73
N GLU A 309 -9.35 9.22 -24.59
CA GLU A 309 -9.20 9.64 -25.99
C GLU A 309 -8.56 11.02 -26.09
N THR A 310 -9.02 11.98 -25.27
CA THR A 310 -8.46 13.33 -25.23
C THR A 310 -7.02 13.35 -24.74
N LEU A 311 -6.67 12.54 -23.74
CA LEU A 311 -5.28 12.45 -23.26
C LEU A 311 -4.35 11.85 -24.32
N ILE A 312 -4.82 10.83 -25.03
CA ILE A 312 -4.06 10.19 -26.12
C ILE A 312 -3.81 11.19 -27.25
N GLU A 313 -4.82 11.98 -27.62
CA GLU A 313 -4.70 13.01 -28.65
C GLU A 313 -3.75 14.13 -28.24
N LEU A 314 -3.96 14.74 -27.06
CA LEU A 314 -3.15 15.88 -26.59
C LEU A 314 -1.68 15.54 -26.34
N LEU A 315 -1.39 14.29 -25.97
CA LEU A 315 -0.02 13.81 -25.72
C LEU A 315 0.56 13.03 -26.91
N GLU A 316 -0.21 12.91 -28.00
CA GLU A 316 0.16 12.14 -29.20
C GLU A 316 0.64 10.72 -28.85
N ILE A 317 -0.09 10.01 -27.99
CA ILE A 317 0.31 8.69 -27.48
C ILE A 317 0.09 7.63 -28.57
N THR A 318 1.16 6.95 -28.97
CA THR A 318 1.11 5.96 -30.04
C THR A 318 0.40 4.67 -29.61
N GLU A 319 -0.03 3.85 -30.57
CA GLU A 319 -0.61 2.53 -30.26
C GLU A 319 0.40 1.62 -29.54
N GLU A 320 1.68 1.73 -29.87
CA GLU A 320 2.76 0.97 -29.24
C GLU A 320 2.94 1.40 -27.78
N GLU A 321 3.04 2.70 -27.50
CA GLU A 321 3.15 3.23 -26.13
C GLU A 321 1.97 2.76 -25.27
N GLN A 322 0.74 2.79 -25.81
CA GLN A 322 -0.45 2.30 -25.13
C GLN A 322 -0.34 0.83 -24.71
N THR A 323 0.44 -0.01 -25.40
CA THR A 323 0.61 -1.43 -25.00
C THR A 323 1.36 -1.60 -23.67
N HIS A 324 2.14 -0.60 -23.26
CA HIS A 324 2.89 -0.57 -22.00
C HIS A 324 2.16 0.19 -20.88
N MET A 325 1.10 0.93 -21.21
CA MET A 325 0.32 1.73 -20.27
C MET A 325 -0.79 0.92 -19.58
N THR A 326 -1.37 1.44 -18.51
CA THR A 326 -2.34 0.74 -17.67
C THR A 326 -3.76 1.23 -17.89
N ILE A 327 -3.97 2.55 -17.96
CA ILE A 327 -5.29 3.19 -17.94
C ILE A 327 -5.52 4.18 -19.07
N ILE A 328 -4.52 4.95 -19.51
CA ILE A 328 -4.60 5.88 -20.64
C ILE A 328 -4.41 5.06 -21.92
N ILE A 329 -5.43 4.27 -22.24
CA ILE A 329 -5.46 3.41 -23.42
C ILE A 329 -6.75 3.63 -24.19
N SER A 330 -6.66 3.46 -25.50
CA SER A 330 -7.82 3.51 -26.40
C SER A 330 -8.76 2.33 -26.18
N GLN A 331 -10.00 2.48 -26.63
CA GLN A 331 -10.98 1.40 -26.65
C GLN A 331 -10.50 0.20 -27.50
N LYS A 332 -9.69 0.44 -28.54
CA LYS A 332 -9.08 -0.59 -29.40
C LYS A 332 -8.11 -1.45 -28.59
N GLU A 333 -7.19 -0.82 -27.87
CA GLU A 333 -6.21 -1.53 -27.04
C GLU A 333 -6.89 -2.29 -25.88
N TYR A 334 -7.88 -1.68 -25.23
CA TYR A 334 -8.69 -2.36 -24.22
C TYR A 334 -9.33 -3.66 -24.76
N LYS A 335 -10.00 -3.59 -25.92
CA LYS A 335 -10.61 -4.77 -26.57
C LYS A 335 -9.58 -5.81 -26.97
N ARG A 336 -8.38 -5.40 -27.41
CA ARG A 336 -7.28 -6.32 -27.71
C ARG A 336 -6.84 -7.09 -26.45
N ARG A 337 -6.63 -6.40 -25.33
CA ARG A 337 -6.25 -7.01 -24.05
C ARG A 337 -7.32 -7.95 -23.51
N ASP A 338 -8.59 -7.56 -23.58
CA ASP A 338 -9.70 -8.42 -23.15
C ASP A 338 -9.77 -9.70 -23.99
N ARG A 339 -9.67 -9.61 -25.33
CA ARG A 339 -9.60 -10.81 -26.19
C ARG A 339 -8.44 -11.74 -25.81
N VAL A 340 -7.26 -11.20 -25.55
CA VAL A 340 -6.09 -11.99 -25.10
C VAL A 340 -6.36 -12.65 -23.75
N TYR A 341 -6.95 -11.92 -22.80
CA TYR A 341 -7.33 -12.43 -21.49
C TYR A 341 -8.37 -13.55 -21.57
N GLN A 342 -9.45 -13.34 -22.36
CA GLN A 342 -10.50 -14.34 -22.58
C GLN A 342 -9.94 -15.60 -23.24
N LYS A 343 -9.06 -15.45 -24.24
CA LYS A 343 -8.38 -16.58 -24.88
C LYS A 343 -7.53 -17.37 -23.87
N LYS A 344 -6.69 -16.71 -23.08
CA LYS A 344 -5.89 -17.36 -22.03
C LYS A 344 -6.77 -18.10 -21.02
N ASN A 345 -7.90 -17.51 -20.62
CA ASN A 345 -8.85 -18.14 -19.72
C ASN A 345 -9.54 -19.35 -20.35
N TYR A 346 -9.94 -19.24 -21.61
CA TYR A 346 -10.53 -20.34 -22.37
C TYR A 346 -9.53 -21.50 -22.52
N ASP A 347 -8.30 -21.21 -22.93
CA ASP A 347 -7.24 -22.21 -23.09
C ASP A 347 -6.91 -22.88 -21.74
N SER A 348 -6.87 -22.12 -20.65
CA SER A 348 -6.71 -22.65 -19.29
C SER A 348 -7.85 -23.59 -18.89
N LYS A 349 -9.10 -23.23 -19.19
CA LYS A 349 -10.27 -24.09 -18.94
C LYS A 349 -10.25 -25.35 -19.80
N LYS A 350 -9.91 -25.22 -21.09
CA LYS A 350 -9.79 -26.33 -22.04
C LYS A 350 -8.68 -27.30 -21.62
N ALA A 351 -7.50 -26.80 -21.24
CA ALA A 351 -6.41 -27.60 -20.72
C ALA A 351 -6.81 -28.36 -19.44
N LYS A 352 -7.53 -27.70 -18.51
CA LYS A 352 -8.08 -28.36 -17.31
C LYS A 352 -9.09 -29.47 -17.67
N LYS A 353 -9.91 -29.28 -18.71
CA LYS A 353 -10.87 -30.29 -19.18
C LYS A 353 -10.15 -31.50 -19.78
N ILE A 354 -9.21 -31.29 -20.71
CA ILE A 354 -8.41 -32.36 -21.34
C ILE A 354 -7.63 -33.16 -20.28
N TYR A 355 -7.02 -32.47 -19.31
CA TYR A 355 -6.33 -33.13 -18.21
C TYR A 355 -7.27 -34.03 -17.37
N ARG A 356 -8.48 -33.57 -17.08
CA ARG A 356 -9.50 -34.37 -16.38
C ARG A 356 -9.95 -35.58 -17.20
N GLU A 357 -10.16 -35.42 -18.50
CA GLU A 357 -10.53 -36.51 -19.40
C GLU A 357 -9.43 -37.57 -19.50
N LYS A 358 -8.16 -37.15 -19.60
CA LYS A 358 -6.99 -38.06 -19.58
C LYS A 358 -6.85 -38.82 -18.26
N LEU A 359 -7.15 -38.16 -17.13
CA LEU A 359 -7.16 -38.84 -15.84
C LEU A 359 -8.28 -39.89 -15.77
N LYS A 360 -9.49 -39.56 -16.23
CA LYS A 360 -10.61 -40.50 -16.33
C LYS A 360 -10.29 -41.70 -17.21
N SER A 361 -9.71 -41.49 -18.40
CA SER A 361 -9.35 -42.59 -19.30
C SER A 361 -8.24 -43.50 -18.75
N GLN A 362 -7.39 -42.98 -17.85
CA GLN A 362 -6.38 -43.76 -17.12
C GLN A 362 -6.90 -44.36 -15.80
N GLY A 363 -8.20 -44.20 -15.47
CA GLY A 363 -8.77 -44.63 -14.19
C GLY A 363 -8.19 -43.89 -12.98
N LYS A 364 -7.51 -42.75 -13.18
CA LYS A 364 -6.85 -41.98 -12.12
C LYS A 364 -7.76 -40.84 -11.66
N LEU A 365 -7.76 -40.60 -10.34
CA LEU A 365 -8.48 -39.48 -9.74
C LEU A 365 -7.65 -38.19 -9.80
N THR A 366 -8.32 -37.03 -9.82
CA THR A 366 -7.63 -35.75 -9.68
C THR A 366 -7.05 -35.62 -8.26
N LYS A 367 -6.00 -34.81 -8.09
CA LYS A 367 -5.40 -34.56 -6.76
C LYS A 367 -6.42 -33.99 -5.77
N LYS A 368 -7.38 -33.18 -6.25
CA LYS A 368 -8.47 -32.63 -5.44
C LYS A 368 -9.40 -33.75 -4.96
N ASP A 369 -9.80 -34.66 -5.85
CA ASP A 369 -10.70 -35.76 -5.52
C ASP A 369 -10.02 -36.76 -4.56
N ARG A 370 -8.72 -37.03 -4.76
CA ARG A 370 -7.91 -37.85 -3.82
C ARG A 370 -7.86 -37.24 -2.42
N ILE A 371 -7.71 -35.92 -2.31
CA ILE A 371 -7.72 -35.22 -1.01
C ILE A 371 -9.13 -35.28 -0.41
N SER A 372 -10.19 -35.09 -1.22
CA SER A 372 -11.58 -35.16 -0.76
C SER A 372 -11.92 -36.54 -0.21
N GLN A 373 -11.65 -37.61 -0.96
CA GLN A 373 -11.86 -38.99 -0.51
C GLN A 373 -11.02 -39.32 0.73
N ARG A 374 -9.80 -38.78 0.83
CA ARG A 374 -8.97 -38.96 2.03
C ARG A 374 -9.59 -38.27 3.25
N ARG A 375 -10.10 -37.05 3.09
CA ARG A 375 -10.77 -36.29 4.17
C ARG A 375 -12.05 -36.98 4.61
N GLU A 376 -12.83 -37.51 3.69
CA GLU A 376 -14.02 -38.31 3.97
C GLU A 376 -13.66 -39.59 4.75
N LYS A 377 -12.58 -40.29 4.36
CA LYS A 377 -12.06 -41.42 5.13
C LYS A 377 -11.62 -41.02 6.55
N ILE A 378 -10.95 -39.87 6.71
CA ILE A 378 -10.60 -39.34 8.04
C ILE A 378 -11.87 -39.08 8.85
N LEU A 379 -12.88 -38.43 8.26
CA LEU A 379 -14.17 -38.13 8.89
C LEU A 379 -14.86 -39.42 9.39
N ASN A 380 -14.83 -40.49 8.60
CA ASN A 380 -15.41 -41.79 8.96
C ASN A 380 -14.61 -42.57 10.03
N LEU A 381 -13.32 -42.27 10.19
CA LEU A 381 -12.45 -42.94 11.16
C LEU A 381 -12.44 -42.24 12.52
N LEU A 382 -12.71 -40.93 12.57
CA LEU A 382 -12.72 -40.14 13.81
C LEU A 382 -13.75 -40.63 14.85
N PRO A 383 -15.02 -40.93 14.49
CA PRO A 383 -16.02 -41.43 15.44
C PRO A 383 -15.67 -42.80 16.05
N LYS A 384 -14.75 -43.56 15.44
CA LYS A 384 -14.36 -44.90 15.90
C LYS A 384 -13.37 -44.88 17.08
N GLY A 385 -13.02 -43.70 17.59
CA GLY A 385 -12.14 -43.55 18.76
C GLY A 385 -10.68 -43.97 18.53
N LEU A 386 -10.25 -44.12 17.28
CA LEU A 386 -8.89 -44.54 16.92
C LEU A 386 -7.87 -43.45 17.30
N LYS A 387 -6.67 -43.85 17.74
CA LYS A 387 -5.62 -42.87 18.04
C LYS A 387 -5.15 -42.21 16.75
N ARG A 388 -4.75 -40.94 16.83
CA ARG A 388 -4.22 -40.17 15.69
C ARG A 388 -3.15 -40.90 14.88
N LYS A 389 -2.28 -41.67 15.56
CA LYS A 389 -1.18 -42.45 14.96
C LYS A 389 -1.70 -43.56 14.05
N ASP A 390 -2.78 -44.19 14.46
CA ASP A 390 -3.37 -45.32 13.76
C ASP A 390 -4.06 -44.82 12.48
N ILE A 391 -4.77 -43.70 12.56
CA ILE A 391 -5.48 -43.11 11.42
C ILE A 391 -4.53 -42.75 10.27
N TYR A 392 -3.43 -42.02 10.54
CA TYR A 392 -2.52 -41.64 9.45
C TYR A 392 -1.69 -42.82 8.94
N THR A 393 -1.40 -43.81 9.78
CA THR A 393 -0.75 -45.07 9.36
C THR A 393 -1.67 -45.89 8.46
N MET A 394 -2.93 -46.10 8.84
CA MET A 394 -3.94 -46.81 8.04
C MET A 394 -4.19 -46.17 6.67
N LEU A 395 -4.15 -44.85 6.59
CA LEU A 395 -4.32 -44.11 5.34
C LEU A 395 -3.02 -43.97 4.53
N ASN A 396 -1.90 -44.52 5.03
CA ASN A 396 -0.57 -44.40 4.46
C ASN A 396 -0.19 -42.93 4.12
N ILE A 397 -0.39 -42.03 5.08
CA ILE A 397 -0.08 -40.61 4.95
C ILE A 397 0.80 -40.11 6.10
N SER A 398 1.59 -39.08 5.84
CA SER A 398 2.39 -38.43 6.88
C SER A 398 1.53 -37.74 7.94
N LEU A 399 2.05 -37.62 9.16
CA LEU A 399 1.45 -36.82 10.23
C LEU A 399 1.18 -35.37 9.78
N LYS A 400 2.09 -34.78 8.98
CA LYS A 400 1.94 -33.41 8.45
C LYS A 400 0.76 -33.29 7.48
N THR A 401 0.45 -34.34 6.74
CA THR A 401 -0.70 -34.40 5.82
C THR A 401 -2.00 -34.54 6.61
N TYR A 402 -2.02 -35.44 7.61
CA TYR A 402 -3.15 -35.62 8.50
C TYR A 402 -3.54 -34.32 9.23
N LYS A 403 -2.57 -33.63 9.84
CA LYS A 403 -2.82 -32.35 10.53
C LYS A 403 -3.45 -31.30 9.62
N ARG A 404 -2.99 -31.19 8.37
CA ARG A 404 -3.55 -30.27 7.36
C ARG A 404 -4.99 -30.60 6.99
N ASP A 405 -5.33 -31.87 6.91
CA ASP A 405 -6.70 -32.28 6.60
C ASP A 405 -7.66 -32.08 7.79
N ILE A 406 -7.20 -32.35 9.02
CA ILE A 406 -7.97 -32.04 10.25
C ILE A 406 -8.24 -30.53 10.37
N GLN A 407 -7.22 -29.70 10.15
CA GLN A 407 -7.37 -28.25 10.20
C GLN A 407 -8.43 -27.76 9.20
N PHE A 408 -8.37 -28.26 7.97
CA PHE A 408 -9.39 -27.95 6.96
C PHE A 408 -10.79 -28.39 7.39
N LEU A 409 -10.95 -29.58 7.97
CA LEU A 409 -12.27 -30.07 8.41
C LEU A 409 -12.85 -29.21 9.54
N LYS A 410 -12.02 -28.73 10.48
CA LYS A 410 -12.41 -27.77 11.53
C LYS A 410 -12.85 -26.43 10.97
N GLU A 411 -12.07 -25.88 10.03
CA GLU A 411 -12.41 -24.61 9.35
C GLU A 411 -13.73 -24.69 8.56
N GLN A 412 -14.18 -25.89 8.19
CA GLN A 412 -15.46 -26.13 7.54
C GLN A 412 -16.58 -26.54 8.51
N GLY A 413 -16.31 -26.63 9.82
CA GLY A 413 -17.29 -27.03 10.84
C GLY A 413 -17.76 -28.49 10.73
N LEU A 414 -16.95 -29.36 10.12
CA LEU A 414 -17.30 -30.77 9.90
C LEU A 414 -16.90 -31.70 11.06
N ILE A 415 -16.01 -31.24 11.95
CA ILE A 415 -15.54 -31.93 13.16
C ILE A 415 -15.22 -30.95 14.28
#